data_AF-A0A7V2Y6P9-F1
#
_entry.id   AF-A0A7V2Y6P9-F1
#
_cell.length_a   1.000
_cell.length_b   1.000
_cell.length_c   1.000
_cell.angle_alpha   90.00
_cell.angle_beta   90.00
_cell.angle_gamma   90.00
#
_symmetry.space_group_name_H-M   'P 1'
#
loop_
_entity.id
_entity.type
_entity.pdbx_description
1 polymer ?
#
loop_
_entity_poly.entity_id
_entity_poly.type
_entity_poly.pdbx_seq_one_letter_code
_entity_poly.pdbx_strand_id
1 'polypeptide(L)'
;MERGVGMDRSREDLFARLETALAAWDRQVSESYEALCARVNRLQDQMLLLRRDAQAREADREALQEARARLAALQEDIVRRDAETGAMQQRMARLSEENTSLLERIRLIESERAHLEQVSDTVTGELSGRIAQLERELAATREAADPRPLQESLHEMRNALAAERVRSDLLQEELGEAKRLEARAVSDQLAAALRDRDEAHQQIVALRAEIDMLRRMNASLSVPGPQGAAAQSEPAAVPLSDPQGRKLRMGEVLVELGVVSQQQLEDGLNEQAFMPQRRLGTILVEKGYASEEAVARIVARQLGLPFVRLTPDVVEPEATRIIGGPLARRRNCLPIGASPERVVLAMANPLDLIAIDDVELASGRPVEPVVAAPGDIAAALDRYYGSGL
;
A
#
# COMPACT_ATOMS: atom_id res chain seq x y z
N MET A 1 -22.60 -76.14 110.42
CA MET A 1 -21.90 -76.33 109.14
C MET A 1 -23.02 -76.44 108.11
N GLU A 2 -23.28 -75.53 107.19
CA GLU A 2 -22.39 -74.70 106.39
C GLU A 2 -23.07 -73.31 106.18
N ARG A 3 -22.48 -72.26 106.77
CA ARG A 3 -22.65 -70.87 106.30
C ARG A 3 -21.47 -70.65 105.35
N GLY A 4 -21.71 -70.38 104.06
CA GLY A 4 -20.58 -70.05 103.17
C GLY A 4 -20.84 -69.89 101.67
N VAL A 5 -21.91 -70.45 101.07
CA VAL A 5 -21.95 -70.59 99.60
C VAL A 5 -22.84 -69.55 98.87
N GLY A 6 -23.63 -68.73 99.59
CA GLY A 6 -24.56 -67.77 98.97
C GLY A 6 -23.98 -66.38 98.66
N MET A 7 -22.83 -66.02 99.24
CA MET A 7 -22.27 -64.65 99.17
C MET A 7 -21.17 -64.50 98.10
N ASP A 8 -20.56 -65.60 97.65
CA ASP A 8 -19.52 -65.60 96.61
C ASP A 8 -20.10 -65.39 95.20
N ARG A 9 -21.20 -66.08 94.83
CA ARG A 9 -21.80 -65.93 93.49
C ARG A 9 -22.29 -64.51 93.21
N SER A 10 -22.85 -63.82 94.21
CA SER A 10 -23.32 -62.44 94.04
C SER A 10 -22.17 -61.43 93.92
N ARG A 11 -20.99 -61.74 94.45
CA ARG A 11 -19.77 -60.94 94.29
C ARG A 11 -19.16 -61.18 92.92
N GLU A 12 -19.06 -62.43 92.49
CA GLU A 12 -18.60 -62.82 91.16
C GLU A 12 -19.46 -62.19 90.04
N ASP A 13 -20.79 -62.20 90.19
CA ASP A 13 -21.70 -61.56 89.23
C ASP A 13 -21.51 -60.02 89.18
N LEU A 14 -21.23 -59.38 90.32
CA LEU A 14 -20.93 -57.95 90.37
C LEU A 14 -19.58 -57.63 89.73
N PHE A 15 -18.56 -58.46 89.96
CA PHE A 15 -17.26 -58.32 89.32
C PHE A 15 -17.35 -58.52 87.79
N ALA A 16 -18.06 -59.54 87.32
CA ALA A 16 -18.27 -59.77 85.89
C ALA A 16 -19.02 -58.60 85.21
N ARG A 17 -20.01 -58.01 85.89
CA ARG A 17 -20.73 -56.83 85.39
C ARG A 17 -19.84 -55.58 85.39
N LEU A 18 -18.98 -55.41 86.39
CA LEU A 18 -18.01 -54.32 86.44
C LEU A 18 -16.93 -54.46 85.37
N GLU A 19 -16.39 -55.66 85.14
CA GLU A 19 -15.43 -55.92 84.07
C GLU A 19 -16.04 -55.66 82.69
N THR A 20 -17.28 -56.10 82.48
CA THR A 20 -18.00 -55.84 81.22
C THR A 20 -18.26 -54.34 81.01
N ALA A 21 -18.63 -53.62 82.07
CA ALA A 21 -18.83 -52.17 82.02
C ALA A 21 -17.52 -51.41 81.79
N LEU A 22 -16.41 -51.86 82.40
CA LEU A 22 -15.09 -51.27 82.21
C LEU A 22 -14.60 -51.49 80.77
N ALA A 23 -14.76 -52.70 80.23
CA ALA A 23 -14.40 -53.01 78.85
C ALA A 23 -15.29 -52.28 77.82
N ALA A 24 -16.57 -52.09 78.12
CA ALA A 24 -17.47 -51.28 77.30
C ALA A 24 -17.09 -49.80 77.33
N TRP A 25 -16.73 -49.27 78.51
CA TRP A 25 -16.25 -47.90 78.67
C TRP A 25 -14.90 -47.69 77.96
N ASP A 26 -13.96 -48.63 78.09
CA ASP A 26 -12.65 -48.57 77.42
C ASP A 26 -12.79 -48.64 75.89
N ARG A 27 -13.70 -49.49 75.39
CA ARG A 27 -14.05 -49.53 73.95
C ARG A 27 -14.66 -48.20 73.50
N GLN A 28 -15.60 -47.64 74.25
CA GLN A 28 -16.25 -46.38 73.90
C GLN A 28 -15.26 -45.21 73.92
N VAL A 29 -14.34 -45.17 74.89
CA VAL A 29 -13.28 -44.15 74.97
C VAL A 29 -12.29 -44.33 73.82
N SER A 30 -11.89 -45.55 73.49
CA SER A 30 -11.00 -45.85 72.37
C SER A 30 -11.63 -45.46 71.03
N GLU A 31 -12.89 -45.83 70.78
CA GLU A 31 -13.63 -45.43 69.58
C GLU A 31 -13.79 -43.90 69.49
N SER A 32 -14.05 -43.25 70.63
CA SER A 32 -14.14 -41.78 70.69
C SER A 32 -12.79 -41.11 70.43
N TYR A 33 -11.70 -41.69 70.93
CA TYR A 33 -10.33 -41.22 70.71
C TYR A 33 -9.91 -41.42 69.25
N GLU A 34 -10.17 -42.59 68.66
CA GLU A 34 -9.92 -42.86 67.24
C GLU A 34 -10.73 -41.93 66.34
N ALA A 35 -12.01 -41.69 66.65
CA ALA A 35 -12.84 -40.74 65.93
C ALA A 35 -12.29 -39.30 66.03
N LEU A 36 -11.76 -38.91 67.20
CA LEU A 36 -11.15 -37.61 67.41
C LEU A 36 -9.81 -37.48 66.67
N CYS A 37 -8.95 -38.51 66.70
CA CYS A 37 -7.72 -38.59 65.92
C CYS A 37 -8.00 -38.51 64.41
N ALA A 38 -8.99 -39.26 63.92
CA ALA A 38 -9.40 -39.20 62.52
C ALA A 38 -9.92 -37.80 62.13
N ARG A 39 -10.64 -37.12 63.04
CA ARG A 39 -11.07 -35.73 62.83
C ARG A 39 -9.90 -34.76 62.79
N VAL A 40 -8.93 -34.89 63.69
CA VAL A 40 -7.72 -34.05 63.72
C VAL A 40 -6.90 -34.24 62.46
N ASN A 41 -6.68 -35.48 62.01
CA ASN A 41 -5.95 -35.78 60.77
C ASN A 41 -6.64 -35.16 59.56
N ARG A 42 -7.97 -35.29 59.44
CA ARG A 42 -8.74 -34.63 58.36
C ARG A 42 -8.57 -33.10 58.35
N LEU A 43 -8.54 -32.46 59.52
CA LEU A 43 -8.33 -31.01 59.63
C LEU A 43 -6.89 -30.61 59.26
N GLN A 44 -5.89 -31.42 59.64
CA GLN A 44 -4.50 -31.21 59.24
C GLN A 44 -4.32 -31.30 57.72
N ASP A 45 -4.94 -32.30 57.09
CA ASP A 45 -4.94 -32.45 55.63
C ASP A 45 -5.60 -31.26 54.93
N GLN A 46 -6.76 -30.80 55.43
CA GLN A 46 -7.43 -29.60 54.92
C GLN A 46 -6.57 -28.34 55.07
N MET A 47 -5.89 -28.17 56.20
CA MET A 47 -4.97 -27.04 56.40
C MET A 47 -3.78 -27.07 55.45
N LEU A 48 -3.21 -28.26 55.17
CA LEU A 48 -2.12 -28.42 54.22
C LEU A 48 -2.54 -28.05 52.79
N LEU A 49 -3.74 -28.46 52.38
CA LEU A 49 -4.32 -28.08 51.08
C LEU A 49 -4.51 -26.56 50.99
N LEU A 50 -5.13 -25.94 52.00
CA LEU A 50 -5.33 -24.48 52.03
C LEU A 50 -4.02 -23.69 52.00
N ARG A 51 -2.96 -24.18 52.65
CA ARG A 51 -1.63 -23.56 52.58
C ARG A 51 -1.01 -23.66 51.19
N ARG A 52 -1.13 -24.81 50.53
CA ARG A 52 -0.65 -24.99 49.15
C ARG A 52 -1.40 -24.07 48.19
N ASP A 53 -2.72 -23.96 48.33
CA ASP A 53 -3.54 -23.05 47.52
C ASP A 53 -3.18 -21.58 47.74
N ALA A 54 -2.87 -21.20 48.98
CA ALA A 54 -2.43 -19.84 49.30
C ALA A 54 -1.05 -19.51 48.69
N GLN A 55 -0.09 -20.44 48.77
CA GLN A 55 1.24 -20.28 48.15
C GLN A 55 1.15 -20.20 46.63
N ALA A 56 0.30 -21.02 46.00
CA ALA A 56 0.05 -20.95 44.56
C ALA A 56 -0.48 -19.57 44.14
N ARG A 57 -1.47 -19.03 44.88
CA ARG A 57 -2.01 -17.68 44.62
C ARG A 57 -1.00 -16.56 44.82
N GLU A 58 -0.06 -16.71 45.75
CA GLU A 58 1.01 -15.74 45.99
C GLU A 58 2.04 -15.76 44.84
N ALA A 59 2.46 -16.94 44.40
CA ALA A 59 3.29 -17.12 43.22
C ALA A 59 2.62 -16.55 41.95
N ASP A 60 1.31 -16.77 41.78
CA ASP A 60 0.53 -16.20 40.68
C ASP A 60 0.51 -14.66 40.72
N ARG A 61 0.46 -14.05 41.92
CA ARG A 61 0.50 -12.59 42.10
C ARG A 61 1.87 -12.01 41.78
N GLU A 62 2.95 -12.65 42.21
CA GLU A 62 4.31 -12.24 41.88
C GLU A 62 4.56 -12.34 40.37
N ALA A 63 4.15 -13.44 39.74
CA ALA A 63 4.22 -13.61 38.30
C ALA A 63 3.41 -12.54 37.54
N LEU A 64 2.22 -12.18 38.06
CA LEU A 64 1.40 -11.10 37.49
C LEU A 64 2.07 -9.73 37.67
N GLN A 65 2.71 -9.46 38.81
CA GLN A 65 3.45 -8.21 39.04
C GLN A 65 4.66 -8.11 38.10
N GLU A 66 5.42 -9.19 37.93
CA GLU A 66 6.55 -9.23 37.00
C GLU A 66 6.09 -9.06 35.55
N ALA A 67 5.00 -9.72 35.15
CA ALA A 67 4.40 -9.54 33.84
C ALA A 67 3.93 -8.11 33.61
N ARG A 68 3.34 -7.45 34.62
CA ARG A 68 2.95 -6.02 34.54
C ARG A 68 4.15 -5.10 34.43
N ALA A 69 5.24 -5.35 35.17
CA ALA A 69 6.46 -4.57 35.07
C ALA A 69 7.11 -4.71 33.68
N ARG A 70 7.15 -5.94 33.13
CA ARG A 70 7.60 -6.19 31.76
C ARG A 70 6.71 -5.49 30.73
N LEU A 71 5.39 -5.52 30.88
CA LEU A 71 4.46 -4.80 30.01
C LEU A 71 4.69 -3.28 30.06
N ALA A 72 4.90 -2.71 31.25
CA ALA A 72 5.19 -1.28 31.39
C ALA A 72 6.51 -0.88 30.70
N ALA A 73 7.57 -1.68 30.84
CA ALA A 73 8.83 -1.45 30.15
C ALA A 73 8.68 -1.55 28.62
N LEU A 74 7.93 -2.53 28.12
CA LEU A 74 7.62 -2.65 26.69
C LEU A 74 6.79 -1.47 26.17
N GLN A 75 5.85 -0.95 26.96
CA GLN A 75 5.07 0.24 26.60
C GLN A 75 5.96 1.48 26.49
N GLU A 76 6.92 1.66 27.38
CA GLU A 76 7.88 2.77 27.32
C GLU A 76 8.77 2.69 26.06
N ASP A 77 9.26 1.48 25.73
CA ASP A 77 10.02 1.22 24.51
C ASP A 77 9.21 1.49 23.23
N ILE A 78 7.92 1.09 23.20
CA ILE A 78 7.01 1.39 22.10
C ILE A 78 6.90 2.91 21.90
N VAL A 79 6.63 3.67 22.98
CA VAL A 79 6.49 5.13 22.92
C VAL A 79 7.78 5.79 22.42
N ARG A 80 8.94 5.33 22.88
CA ARG A 80 10.24 5.84 22.42
C ARG A 80 10.44 5.61 20.92
N ARG A 81 10.16 4.40 20.43
CA ARG A 81 10.27 4.06 19.00
C ARG A 81 9.27 4.84 18.15
N ASP A 82 8.06 5.06 18.66
CA ASP A 82 7.06 5.89 17.97
C ASP A 82 7.57 7.34 17.83
N ALA A 83 8.22 7.90 18.86
CA ALA A 83 8.85 9.22 18.76
C ALA A 83 10.01 9.26 17.75
N GLU A 84 10.86 8.22 17.70
CA GLU A 84 11.93 8.08 16.72
C GLU A 84 11.37 8.02 15.29
N THR A 85 10.32 7.22 15.05
CA THR A 85 9.66 7.15 13.74
C THR A 85 9.02 8.48 13.34
N GLY A 86 8.44 9.23 14.29
CA GLY A 86 7.91 10.56 14.04
C GLY A 86 8.98 11.57 13.61
N ALA A 87 10.16 11.55 14.25
CA ALA A 87 11.28 12.40 13.87
C ALA A 87 11.81 12.06 12.46
N MET A 88 11.90 10.76 12.13
CA MET A 88 12.29 10.30 10.79
C MET A 88 11.26 10.73 9.72
N GLN A 89 9.96 10.65 10.02
CA GLN A 89 8.90 11.12 9.13
C GLN A 89 8.99 12.62 8.87
N GLN A 90 9.26 13.43 9.90
CA GLN A 90 9.47 14.87 9.74
C GLN A 90 10.68 15.19 8.86
N ARG A 91 11.79 14.43 9.02
CA ARG A 91 12.97 14.56 8.17
C ARG A 91 12.66 14.20 6.72
N MET A 92 11.93 13.10 6.48
CA MET A 92 11.49 12.69 5.15
C MET A 92 10.59 13.74 4.48
N ALA A 93 9.69 14.37 5.24
CA ALA A 93 8.83 15.45 4.74
C ALA A 93 9.65 16.65 4.24
N ARG A 94 10.66 17.09 5.01
CA ARG A 94 11.57 18.18 4.59
C ARG A 94 12.31 17.84 3.31
N LEU A 95 12.88 16.64 3.21
CA LEU A 95 13.57 16.20 1.99
C LEU A 95 12.62 16.09 0.78
N SER A 96 11.36 15.72 1.00
CA SER A 96 10.35 15.69 -0.06
C SER A 96 10.00 17.09 -0.57
N GLU A 97 9.93 18.07 0.32
CA GLU A 97 9.71 19.48 -0.03
C GLU A 97 10.91 20.06 -0.80
N GLU A 98 12.13 19.77 -0.35
CA GLU A 98 13.36 20.12 -1.06
C GLU A 98 13.42 19.51 -2.47
N ASN A 99 13.08 18.22 -2.61
CA ASN A 99 13.01 17.57 -3.92
C ASN A 99 11.97 18.21 -4.86
N THR A 100 10.83 18.64 -4.32
CA THR A 100 9.79 19.32 -5.12
C THR A 100 10.30 20.67 -5.63
N SER A 101 10.95 21.45 -4.77
CA SER A 101 11.60 22.71 -5.14
C SER A 101 12.68 22.53 -6.20
N LEU A 102 13.50 21.47 -6.09
CA LEU A 102 14.50 21.15 -7.11
C LEU A 102 13.86 20.82 -8.47
N LEU A 103 12.76 20.07 -8.50
CA LEU A 103 12.04 19.75 -9.74
C LEU A 103 11.45 21.01 -10.40
N GLU A 104 10.94 21.97 -9.62
CA GLU A 104 10.48 23.25 -10.14
C GLU A 104 11.63 24.07 -10.74
N ARG A 105 12.78 24.10 -10.08
CA ARG A 105 13.99 24.75 -10.62
C ARG A 105 14.45 24.10 -11.93
N ILE A 106 14.44 22.77 -12.02
CA ILE A 106 14.79 22.05 -13.25
C ILE A 106 13.84 22.43 -14.39
N ARG A 107 12.53 22.46 -14.14
CA ARG A 107 11.54 22.87 -15.15
C ARG A 107 11.76 24.30 -15.64
N LEU A 108 12.11 25.22 -14.74
CA LEU A 108 12.40 26.60 -15.12
C LEU A 108 13.61 26.66 -16.06
N ILE A 109 14.71 25.98 -15.69
CA ILE A 109 15.93 25.91 -16.49
C ILE A 109 15.66 25.29 -17.87
N GLU A 110 14.87 24.21 -17.93
CA GLU A 110 14.48 23.59 -19.21
C GLU A 110 13.66 24.55 -20.09
N SER A 111 12.78 25.36 -19.49
CA SER A 111 11.99 26.36 -20.22
C SER A 111 12.85 27.51 -20.75
N GLU A 112 13.81 27.99 -19.96
CA GLU A 112 14.76 29.03 -20.36
C GLU A 112 15.63 28.54 -21.51
N ARG A 113 16.13 27.30 -21.41
CA ARG A 113 16.88 26.65 -22.49
C ARG A 113 16.07 26.55 -23.78
N ALA A 114 14.82 26.10 -23.71
CA ALA A 114 13.95 25.98 -24.87
C ALA A 114 13.68 27.36 -25.52
N HIS A 115 13.51 28.41 -24.70
CA HIS A 115 13.35 29.77 -25.19
C HIS A 115 14.60 30.29 -25.91
N LEU A 116 15.79 30.06 -25.35
CA LEU A 116 17.06 30.43 -25.97
C LEU A 116 17.28 29.72 -27.31
N GLU A 117 16.91 28.44 -27.39
CA GLU A 117 16.98 27.64 -28.63
C GLU A 117 16.06 28.23 -29.70
N GLN A 118 14.82 28.57 -29.33
CA GLN A 118 13.87 29.23 -30.22
C GLN A 118 14.35 30.60 -30.71
N VAL A 119 14.85 31.45 -29.81
CA VAL A 119 15.41 32.77 -30.18
C VAL A 119 16.54 32.61 -31.18
N SER A 120 17.44 31.65 -30.93
CA SER A 120 18.52 31.39 -31.85
C SER A 120 18.04 30.93 -33.23
N ASP A 121 17.07 30.03 -33.31
CA ASP A 121 16.55 29.52 -34.58
C ASP A 121 15.86 30.63 -35.39
N THR A 122 15.24 31.58 -34.69
CA THR A 122 14.62 32.75 -35.30
C THR A 122 15.69 33.66 -35.94
N VAL A 123 16.76 33.97 -35.19
CA VAL A 123 17.86 34.82 -35.68
C VAL A 123 18.59 34.20 -36.86
N THR A 124 18.88 32.89 -36.83
CA THR A 124 19.52 32.20 -37.95
C THR A 124 18.62 32.16 -39.19
N GLY A 125 17.30 32.01 -39.00
CA GLY A 125 16.31 32.10 -40.08
C GLY A 125 16.26 33.48 -40.75
N GLU A 126 16.22 34.56 -39.96
CA GLU A 126 16.22 35.94 -40.47
C GLU A 126 17.49 36.27 -41.26
N LEU A 127 18.67 35.91 -40.73
CA LEU A 127 19.95 36.10 -41.42
C LEU A 127 19.99 35.35 -42.76
N SER A 128 19.57 34.08 -42.77
CA SER A 128 19.52 33.26 -43.98
C SER A 128 18.60 33.87 -45.06
N GLY A 129 17.44 34.39 -44.63
CA GLY A 129 16.49 35.05 -45.52
C GLY A 129 17.03 36.34 -46.13
N ARG A 130 17.74 37.15 -45.33
CA ARG A 130 18.36 38.39 -45.80
C ARG A 130 19.49 38.14 -46.80
N ILE A 131 20.33 37.13 -46.56
CA ILE A 131 21.38 36.71 -47.50
C ILE A 131 20.76 36.31 -48.84
N ALA A 132 19.72 35.47 -48.83
CA ALA A 132 19.03 35.04 -50.05
C ALA A 132 18.32 36.19 -50.80
N GLN A 133 17.88 37.24 -50.10
CA GLN A 133 17.36 38.44 -50.73
C GLN A 133 18.47 39.22 -51.47
N LEU A 134 19.59 39.48 -50.79
CA LEU A 134 20.71 40.22 -51.37
C LEU A 134 21.31 39.50 -52.59
N GLU A 135 21.38 38.18 -52.57
CA GLU A 135 21.85 37.38 -53.71
C GLU A 135 20.95 37.52 -54.94
N ARG A 136 19.62 37.63 -54.74
CA ARG A 136 18.66 37.88 -55.82
C ARG A 136 18.79 39.30 -56.39
N GLU A 137 18.94 40.30 -55.52
CA GLU A 137 19.14 41.69 -55.95
C GLU A 137 20.45 41.87 -56.74
N LEU A 138 21.52 41.17 -56.33
CA LEU A 138 22.81 41.15 -57.04
C LEU A 138 22.71 40.45 -58.41
N ALA A 139 21.90 39.41 -58.52
CA ALA A 139 21.65 38.72 -59.79
C ALA A 139 20.85 39.62 -60.75
N ALA A 140 19.81 40.31 -60.27
CA ALA A 140 18.99 41.20 -61.07
C ALA A 140 19.77 42.42 -61.61
N THR A 141 20.67 42.99 -60.82
CA THR A 141 21.53 44.10 -61.25
C THR A 141 22.57 43.70 -62.30
N ARG A 142 22.99 42.43 -62.35
CA ARG A 142 23.89 41.91 -63.40
C ARG A 142 23.22 41.81 -64.78
N GLU A 143 21.90 41.68 -64.85
CA GLU A 143 21.15 41.56 -66.11
C GLU A 143 20.80 42.92 -66.75
N ALA A 144 21.08 44.04 -66.08
CA ALA A 144 20.77 45.39 -66.56
C ALA A 144 21.72 45.87 -67.68
N ALA A 145 21.20 46.68 -68.61
CA ALA A 145 21.77 46.89 -69.95
C ALA A 145 22.86 47.98 -70.10
N ASP A 146 23.18 48.80 -69.08
CA ASP A 146 24.12 49.95 -69.21
C ASP A 146 25.33 49.88 -68.26
N PRO A 147 26.55 49.55 -68.74
CA PRO A 147 27.64 49.02 -67.91
C PRO A 147 28.37 50.03 -67.02
N ARG A 148 28.26 51.35 -67.21
CA ARG A 148 29.09 52.33 -66.47
C ARG A 148 28.56 52.69 -65.07
N PRO A 149 27.30 53.15 -64.90
CA PRO A 149 26.74 53.35 -63.56
C PRO A 149 26.55 52.01 -62.80
N LEU A 150 26.42 50.89 -63.54
CA LEU A 150 26.31 49.55 -62.94
C LEU A 150 27.59 49.07 -62.26
N GLN A 151 28.78 49.45 -62.74
CA GLN A 151 30.03 48.96 -62.16
C GLN A 151 30.30 49.51 -60.75
N GLU A 152 30.04 50.80 -60.52
CA GLU A 152 30.17 51.40 -59.19
C GLU A 152 29.12 50.83 -58.22
N SER A 153 27.84 50.77 -58.61
CA SER A 153 26.80 50.15 -57.78
C SER A 153 27.04 48.66 -57.52
N LEU A 154 27.54 47.90 -58.49
CA LEU A 154 27.90 46.49 -58.31
C LEU A 154 29.09 46.33 -57.36
N HIS A 155 30.07 47.24 -57.41
CA HIS A 155 31.23 47.22 -56.53
C HIS A 155 30.82 47.56 -55.09
N GLU A 156 30.00 48.59 -54.90
CA GLU A 156 29.43 48.95 -53.59
C GLU A 156 28.57 47.82 -53.02
N MET A 157 27.68 47.21 -53.81
CA MET A 157 26.88 46.07 -53.37
C MET A 157 27.72 44.84 -53.05
N ARG A 158 28.81 44.58 -53.80
CA ARG A 158 29.75 43.49 -53.50
C ARG A 158 30.46 43.70 -52.16
N ASN A 159 30.89 44.93 -51.91
CA ASN A 159 31.57 45.29 -50.67
C ASN A 159 30.60 45.23 -49.48
N ALA A 160 29.35 45.69 -49.67
CA ALA A 160 28.29 45.58 -48.65
C ALA A 160 27.93 44.10 -48.36
N LEU A 161 27.78 43.26 -49.39
CA LEU A 161 27.52 41.83 -49.22
C LEU A 161 28.69 41.10 -48.56
N ALA A 162 29.94 41.46 -48.90
CA ALA A 162 31.13 40.92 -48.26
C ALA A 162 31.20 41.32 -46.77
N ALA A 163 30.89 42.57 -46.44
CA ALA A 163 30.83 43.05 -45.07
C ALA A 163 29.74 42.34 -44.24
N GLU A 164 28.55 42.15 -44.81
CA GLU A 164 27.46 41.41 -44.13
C GLU A 164 27.74 39.92 -44.00
N ARG A 165 28.44 39.29 -44.95
CA ARG A 165 28.90 37.89 -44.81
C ARG A 165 29.89 37.74 -43.65
N VAL A 166 30.90 38.61 -43.59
CA VAL A 166 31.87 38.62 -42.47
C VAL A 166 31.18 38.88 -41.13
N ARG A 167 30.19 39.78 -41.11
CA ARG A 167 29.39 40.07 -39.91
C ARG A 167 28.53 38.87 -39.48
N SER A 168 27.91 38.18 -40.45
CA SER A 168 27.14 36.96 -40.21
C SER A 168 28.03 35.85 -39.66
N ASP A 169 29.23 35.66 -40.22
CA ASP A 169 30.17 34.63 -39.78
C ASP A 169 30.62 34.86 -38.32
N LEU A 170 30.99 36.11 -37.98
CA LEU A 170 31.34 36.51 -36.61
C LEU A 170 30.18 36.29 -35.63
N LEU A 171 28.96 36.70 -35.99
CA LEU A 171 27.78 36.51 -35.14
C LEU A 171 27.42 35.02 -34.96
N GLN A 172 27.60 34.20 -35.99
CA GLN A 172 27.39 32.75 -35.90
C GLN A 172 28.43 32.07 -35.01
N GLU A 173 29.68 32.54 -35.04
CA GLU A 173 30.75 32.06 -34.17
C GLU A 173 30.49 32.43 -32.71
N GLU A 174 30.20 33.71 -32.43
CA GLU A 174 29.84 34.19 -31.08
C GLU A 174 28.60 33.47 -30.52
N LEU A 175 27.56 33.29 -31.35
CA LEU A 175 26.35 32.55 -30.96
C LEU A 175 26.64 31.07 -30.71
N GLY A 176 27.53 30.47 -31.51
CA GLY A 176 27.98 29.10 -31.33
C GLY A 176 28.77 28.89 -30.04
N GLU A 177 29.63 29.84 -29.68
CA GLU A 177 30.36 29.83 -28.41
C GLU A 177 29.42 30.04 -27.21
N ALA A 178 28.52 31.02 -27.28
CA ALA A 178 27.51 31.28 -26.26
C ALA A 178 26.63 30.04 -25.99
N LYS A 179 26.12 29.39 -27.06
CA LYS A 179 25.35 28.14 -26.95
C LYS A 179 26.13 27.03 -26.27
N ARG A 180 27.42 26.86 -26.58
CA ARG A 180 28.26 25.81 -25.96
C ARG A 180 28.51 26.09 -24.49
N LEU A 181 28.72 27.35 -24.11
CA LEU A 181 28.94 27.77 -22.73
C LEU A 181 27.67 27.60 -21.89
N GLU A 182 26.51 28.05 -22.39
CA GLU A 182 25.22 27.85 -21.73
C GLU A 182 24.85 26.36 -21.64
N ALA A 183 24.98 25.60 -22.73
CA ALA A 183 24.68 24.17 -22.71
C ALA A 183 25.55 23.41 -21.70
N ARG A 184 26.84 23.77 -21.57
CA ARG A 184 27.72 23.22 -20.53
C ARG A 184 27.26 23.63 -19.13
N ALA A 185 27.00 24.92 -18.90
CA ALA A 185 26.55 25.40 -17.59
C ALA A 185 25.23 24.75 -17.15
N VAL A 186 24.26 24.64 -18.05
CA VAL A 186 22.98 23.95 -17.81
C VAL A 186 23.19 22.46 -17.57
N SER A 187 24.05 21.81 -18.36
CA SER A 187 24.38 20.39 -18.16
C SER A 187 25.05 20.14 -16.82
N ASP A 188 25.96 21.01 -16.39
CA ASP A 188 26.66 20.90 -15.10
C ASP A 188 25.71 21.13 -13.93
N GLN A 189 24.83 22.13 -14.04
CA GLN A 189 23.77 22.40 -13.05
C GLN A 189 22.80 21.22 -12.94
N LEU A 190 22.37 20.66 -14.07
CA LEU A 190 21.50 19.49 -14.10
C LEU A 190 22.19 18.26 -13.50
N ALA A 191 23.45 18.02 -13.84
CA ALA A 191 24.22 16.91 -13.28
C ALA A 191 24.48 17.06 -11.77
N ALA A 192 24.63 18.28 -11.26
CA ALA A 192 24.69 18.53 -9.81
C ALA A 192 23.34 18.25 -9.15
N ALA A 193 22.24 18.80 -9.68
CA ALA A 193 20.90 18.60 -9.14
C ALA A 193 20.45 17.12 -9.15
N LEU A 194 20.81 16.37 -10.19
CA LEU A 194 20.52 14.93 -10.26
C LEU A 194 21.29 14.14 -9.20
N ARG A 195 22.55 14.49 -8.91
CA ARG A 195 23.32 13.87 -7.84
C ARG A 195 22.72 14.16 -6.47
N ASP A 196 22.39 15.41 -6.19
CA ASP A 196 21.75 15.82 -4.93
C ASP A 196 20.41 15.08 -4.74
N ARG A 197 19.62 14.96 -5.81
CA ARG A 197 18.37 14.19 -5.84
C ARG A 197 18.60 12.71 -5.55
N ASP A 198 19.58 12.08 -6.20
CA ASP A 198 19.88 10.67 -6.01
C ASP A 198 20.34 10.37 -4.58
N GLU A 199 21.16 11.25 -3.99
CA GLU A 199 21.55 11.18 -2.58
C GLU A 199 20.34 11.32 -1.64
N ALA A 200 19.46 12.28 -1.89
CA ALA A 200 18.22 12.45 -1.12
C ALA A 200 17.30 11.22 -1.24
N HIS A 201 17.15 10.65 -2.44
CA HIS A 201 16.38 9.42 -2.66
C HIS A 201 16.98 8.24 -1.89
N GLN A 202 18.30 8.05 -1.91
CA GLN A 202 18.96 6.96 -1.18
C GLN A 202 18.75 7.11 0.34
N GLN A 203 18.81 8.33 0.86
CA GLN A 203 18.50 8.61 2.27
C GLN A 203 17.04 8.28 2.62
N ILE A 204 16.09 8.61 1.74
CA ILE A 204 14.67 8.27 1.92
C ILE A 204 14.48 6.75 1.94
N VAL A 205 15.11 6.01 1.01
CA VAL A 205 15.04 4.54 0.96
C VAL A 205 15.64 3.92 2.21
N ALA A 206 16.78 4.42 2.69
CA ALA A 206 17.41 3.95 3.91
C ALA A 206 16.52 4.18 5.15
N LEU A 207 15.96 5.39 5.29
CA LEU A 207 15.03 5.71 6.37
C LEU A 207 13.76 4.87 6.32
N ARG A 208 13.23 4.56 5.12
CA ARG A 208 12.07 3.65 4.95
C ARG A 208 12.38 2.25 5.47
N ALA A 209 13.54 1.71 5.13
CA ALA A 209 13.97 0.40 5.61
C ALA A 209 14.14 0.37 7.14
N GLU A 210 14.66 1.45 7.72
CA GLU A 210 14.84 1.60 9.17
C GLU A 210 13.49 1.72 9.90
N ILE A 211 12.56 2.53 9.39
CA ILE A 211 11.19 2.63 9.91
C ILE A 211 10.47 1.27 9.84
N ASP A 212 10.57 0.55 8.73
CA ASP A 212 9.97 -0.77 8.58
C ASP A 212 10.55 -1.79 9.54
N MET A 213 11.87 -1.74 9.80
CA MET A 213 12.53 -2.57 10.79
C MET A 213 11.97 -2.27 12.20
N LEU A 214 11.91 -0.99 12.58
CA LEU A 214 11.37 -0.56 13.87
C LEU A 214 9.91 -0.97 14.04
N ARG A 215 9.08 -0.87 12.98
CA ARG A 215 7.67 -1.30 12.98
C ARG A 215 7.51 -2.81 13.18
N ARG A 216 8.31 -3.62 12.49
CA ARG A 216 8.29 -5.09 12.68
C ARG A 216 8.71 -5.46 14.10
N MET A 217 9.71 -4.79 14.64
CA MET A 217 10.11 -4.97 16.03
C MET A 217 8.98 -4.55 16.98
N ASN A 218 8.27 -3.45 16.72
CA ASN A 218 7.11 -3.02 17.51
C ASN A 218 5.96 -4.04 17.46
N ALA A 219 5.66 -4.56 16.27
CA ALA A 219 4.63 -5.58 16.07
C ALA A 219 4.95 -6.88 16.83
N SER A 220 6.22 -7.25 16.91
CA SER A 220 6.66 -8.44 17.66
C SER A 220 6.56 -8.30 19.19
N LEU A 221 6.52 -7.06 19.70
CA LEU A 221 6.38 -6.75 21.13
C LEU A 221 4.91 -6.53 21.53
N SER A 222 4.00 -6.43 20.56
CA SER A 222 2.57 -6.29 20.79
C SER A 222 1.92 -7.66 20.96
N VAL A 223 1.29 -7.91 22.12
CA VAL A 223 0.55 -9.16 22.37
C VAL A 223 -0.77 -9.12 21.58
N PRO A 224 -1.03 -10.05 20.64
CA PRO A 224 -2.31 -10.10 19.96
C PRO A 224 -3.40 -10.49 20.95
N GLY A 225 -4.34 -9.59 21.20
CA GLY A 225 -5.53 -9.88 22.01
C GLY A 225 -6.42 -10.96 21.38
N PRO A 226 -7.28 -11.64 22.15
CA PRO A 226 -8.13 -12.70 21.64
C PRO A 226 -9.21 -12.10 20.73
N GLN A 227 -8.99 -12.15 19.42
CA GLN A 227 -10.02 -11.81 18.44
C GLN A 227 -10.97 -12.99 18.29
N GLY A 228 -12.20 -12.76 18.74
CA GLY A 228 -13.32 -13.67 18.56
C GLY A 228 -13.56 -13.96 17.08
N ALA A 229 -14.01 -15.19 16.83
CA ALA A 229 -14.62 -15.61 15.58
C ALA A 229 -15.69 -14.61 15.14
N ALA A 230 -15.34 -13.73 14.19
CA ALA A 230 -16.31 -12.94 13.45
C ALA A 230 -16.70 -13.73 12.20
N ALA A 231 -17.98 -14.12 12.20
CA ALA A 231 -18.67 -14.73 11.10
C ALA A 231 -18.45 -13.98 9.79
N GLN A 232 -18.32 -14.75 8.72
CA GLN A 232 -18.59 -14.34 7.35
C GLN A 232 -19.98 -13.70 7.29
N SER A 233 -20.00 -12.39 7.36
CA SER A 233 -21.18 -11.56 7.14
C SER A 233 -20.76 -10.62 6.01
N GLU A 234 -21.49 -10.61 4.91
CA GLU A 234 -21.34 -9.58 3.88
C GLU A 234 -21.28 -8.21 4.57
N PRO A 235 -20.26 -7.37 4.30
CA PRO A 235 -20.19 -6.09 4.96
C PRO A 235 -21.32 -5.21 4.45
N ALA A 236 -22.16 -4.79 5.40
CA ALA A 236 -23.23 -3.80 5.25
C ALA A 236 -22.79 -2.61 4.39
N ALA A 237 -23.75 -2.05 3.65
CA ALA A 237 -23.53 -0.95 2.72
C ALA A 237 -22.87 0.28 3.40
N VAL A 238 -21.56 0.43 3.23
CA VAL A 238 -20.81 1.63 3.61
C VAL A 238 -21.24 2.85 2.77
N PRO A 239 -21.72 3.95 3.35
CA PRO A 239 -22.15 5.10 2.56
C PRO A 239 -20.97 5.67 1.75
N LEU A 240 -21.16 5.91 0.44
CA LEU A 240 -20.17 6.55 -0.46
C LEU A 240 -20.07 8.07 -0.19
N SER A 241 -20.44 8.51 1.00
CA SER A 241 -20.50 9.91 1.39
C SER A 241 -20.17 10.07 2.86
N ASP A 242 -19.29 11.01 3.16
CA ASP A 242 -19.04 11.52 4.52
C ASP A 242 -20.36 11.99 5.16
N PRO A 243 -20.53 11.99 6.51
CA PRO A 243 -21.64 12.65 7.20
C PRO A 243 -22.02 14.06 6.72
N GLN A 244 -21.17 14.76 5.96
CA GLN A 244 -21.43 16.05 5.30
C GLN A 244 -21.89 15.96 3.82
N GLY A 245 -22.09 14.76 3.26
CA GLY A 245 -22.62 14.55 1.90
C GLY A 245 -21.60 14.65 0.76
N ARG A 246 -20.29 14.61 1.06
CA ARG A 246 -19.23 14.68 0.06
C ARG A 246 -18.93 13.29 -0.53
N LYS A 247 -18.94 13.15 -1.86
CA LYS A 247 -18.50 11.92 -2.55
C LYS A 247 -17.05 11.61 -2.19
N LEU A 248 -16.83 10.43 -1.58
CA LEU A 248 -15.50 9.96 -1.18
C LEU A 248 -14.67 9.55 -2.40
N ARG A 249 -13.40 9.94 -2.43
CA ARG A 249 -12.43 9.53 -3.47
C ARG A 249 -12.04 8.07 -3.26
N MET A 250 -11.59 7.37 -4.32
CA MET A 250 -11.22 5.95 -4.24
C MET A 250 -10.21 5.65 -3.12
N GLY A 251 -9.23 6.54 -2.96
CA GLY A 251 -8.25 6.44 -1.87
C GLY A 251 -8.87 6.53 -0.48
N GLU A 252 -9.77 7.48 -0.27
CA GLU A 252 -10.45 7.70 1.00
C GLU A 252 -11.34 6.49 1.35
N VAL A 253 -12.05 5.94 0.37
CA VAL A 253 -12.85 4.71 0.53
C VAL A 253 -11.96 3.50 0.90
N LEU A 254 -10.77 3.38 0.30
CA LEU A 254 -9.82 2.32 0.65
C LEU A 254 -9.32 2.44 2.10
N VAL A 255 -9.15 3.67 2.60
CA VAL A 255 -8.73 3.93 3.97
C VAL A 255 -9.85 3.65 4.97
N GLU A 256 -11.08 4.10 4.69
CA GLU A 256 -12.25 3.84 5.55
C GLU A 256 -12.55 2.34 5.68
N LEU A 257 -12.35 1.57 4.60
CA LEU A 257 -12.53 0.12 4.60
C LEU A 257 -11.37 -0.62 5.28
N GLY A 258 -10.33 0.08 5.75
CA GLY A 258 -9.14 -0.49 6.37
C GLY A 258 -8.30 -1.33 5.40
N VAL A 259 -8.49 -1.18 4.08
CA VAL A 259 -7.73 -1.91 3.06
C VAL A 259 -6.32 -1.35 2.96
N VAL A 260 -6.19 -0.03 3.05
CA VAL A 260 -4.89 0.67 3.09
C VAL A 260 -4.87 1.65 4.26
N SER A 261 -3.71 1.88 4.85
CA SER A 261 -3.53 2.97 5.81
C SER A 261 -3.46 4.32 5.10
N GLN A 262 -3.75 5.40 5.82
CA GLN A 262 -3.59 6.77 5.31
C GLN A 262 -2.18 7.00 4.71
N GLN A 263 -1.16 6.44 5.36
CA GLN A 263 0.23 6.55 4.90
C GLN A 263 0.50 5.75 3.61
N GLN A 264 -0.12 4.58 3.45
CA GLN A 264 -0.01 3.78 2.22
C GLN A 264 -0.74 4.45 1.05
N LEU A 265 -1.88 5.10 1.33
CA LEU A 265 -2.57 5.91 0.35
C LEU A 265 -1.70 7.09 -0.12
N GLU A 266 -1.08 7.81 0.83
CA GLU A 266 -0.18 8.93 0.52
C GLU A 266 1.04 8.48 -0.32
N ASP A 267 1.66 7.34 0.00
CA ASP A 267 2.75 6.79 -0.84
C ASP A 267 2.27 6.45 -2.26
N GLY A 268 1.08 5.87 -2.39
CA GLY A 268 0.47 5.58 -3.70
C GLY A 268 0.15 6.86 -4.50
N LEU A 269 -0.36 7.90 -3.85
CA LEU A 269 -0.65 9.20 -4.47
C LEU A 269 0.63 9.93 -4.88
N ASN A 270 1.69 9.85 -4.08
CA ASN A 270 2.99 10.41 -4.42
C ASN A 270 3.56 9.73 -5.67
N GLU A 271 3.54 8.40 -5.74
CA GLU A 271 3.97 7.68 -6.94
C GLU A 271 3.12 8.01 -8.16
N GLN A 272 1.82 8.19 -7.99
CA GLN A 272 0.94 8.65 -9.07
C GLN A 272 1.29 10.08 -9.53
N ALA A 273 1.71 10.97 -8.63
CA ALA A 273 2.16 12.31 -8.98
C ALA A 273 3.46 12.29 -9.81
N PHE A 274 4.36 11.34 -9.56
CA PHE A 274 5.56 11.11 -10.38
C PHE A 274 5.23 10.45 -11.73
N MET A 275 4.18 9.61 -11.79
CA MET A 275 3.75 8.89 -12.99
C MET A 275 2.24 9.08 -13.25
N PRO A 276 1.80 10.26 -13.73
CA PRO A 276 0.37 10.61 -13.80
C PRO A 276 -0.46 9.73 -14.72
N GLN A 277 0.19 9.00 -15.64
CA GLN A 277 -0.46 8.03 -16.54
C GLN A 277 -0.87 6.74 -15.82
N ARG A 278 -0.33 6.48 -14.62
CA ARG A 278 -0.63 5.26 -13.85
C ARG A 278 -1.82 5.48 -12.94
N ARG A 279 -2.64 4.44 -12.77
CA ARG A 279 -3.82 4.48 -11.91
C ARG A 279 -3.43 4.16 -10.47
N LEU A 280 -3.94 4.95 -9.52
CA LEU A 280 -3.72 4.75 -8.08
C LEU A 280 -3.99 3.31 -7.63
N GLY A 281 -5.10 2.70 -8.06
CA GLY A 281 -5.43 1.32 -7.71
C GLY A 281 -4.36 0.31 -8.15
N THR A 282 -3.78 0.48 -9.34
CA THR A 282 -2.70 -0.38 -9.85
C THR A 282 -1.42 -0.20 -9.03
N ILE A 283 -1.08 1.03 -8.69
CA ILE A 283 0.08 1.36 -7.86
C ILE A 283 -0.04 0.71 -6.47
N LEU A 284 -1.22 0.79 -5.85
CA LEU A 284 -1.46 0.20 -4.53
C LEU A 284 -1.39 -1.33 -4.54
N VAL A 285 -1.80 -1.98 -5.64
CA VAL A 285 -1.69 -3.43 -5.81
C VAL A 285 -0.23 -3.85 -5.98
N GLU A 286 0.52 -3.19 -6.86
CA GLU A 286 1.93 -3.53 -7.13
C GLU A 286 2.82 -3.36 -5.89
N LYS A 287 2.53 -2.38 -5.05
CA LYS A 287 3.19 -2.18 -3.76
C LYS A 287 2.77 -3.19 -2.68
N GLY A 288 1.78 -4.04 -2.96
CA GLY A 288 1.22 -5.00 -2.01
C GLY A 288 0.40 -4.36 -0.90
N TYR A 289 -0.07 -3.11 -1.08
CA TYR A 289 -0.89 -2.40 -0.09
C TYR A 289 -2.36 -2.79 -0.19
N ALA A 290 -2.85 -3.11 -1.38
CA ALA A 290 -4.22 -3.57 -1.61
C ALA A 290 -4.24 -4.82 -2.48
N SER A 291 -5.26 -5.67 -2.33
CA SER A 291 -5.50 -6.75 -3.29
C SER A 291 -6.23 -6.24 -4.53
N GLU A 292 -6.02 -6.90 -5.68
CA GLU A 292 -6.73 -6.58 -6.91
C GLU A 292 -8.25 -6.65 -6.74
N GLU A 293 -8.72 -7.62 -5.96
CA GLU A 293 -10.14 -7.78 -5.64
C GLU A 293 -10.68 -6.59 -4.84
N ALA A 294 -9.95 -6.13 -3.83
CA ALA A 294 -10.38 -4.99 -3.01
C ALA A 294 -10.51 -3.71 -3.85
N VAL A 295 -9.56 -3.48 -4.76
CA VAL A 295 -9.61 -2.35 -5.70
C VAL A 295 -10.78 -2.49 -6.67
N ALA A 296 -10.97 -3.67 -7.27
CA ALA A 296 -12.05 -3.92 -8.22
C ALA A 296 -13.44 -3.73 -7.61
N ARG A 297 -13.65 -4.18 -6.36
CA ARG A 297 -14.90 -3.97 -5.63
C ARG A 297 -15.23 -2.50 -5.41
N ILE A 298 -14.22 -1.67 -5.14
CA ILE A 298 -14.42 -0.24 -4.94
C ILE A 298 -14.74 0.46 -6.26
N VAL A 299 -14.05 0.09 -7.34
CA VAL A 299 -14.35 0.59 -8.70
C VAL A 299 -15.80 0.27 -9.08
N ALA A 300 -16.23 -0.98 -8.87
CA ALA A 300 -17.61 -1.40 -9.14
C ALA A 300 -18.61 -0.54 -8.36
N ARG A 301 -18.36 -0.36 -7.07
CA ARG A 301 -19.21 0.44 -6.18
C ARG A 301 -19.28 1.92 -6.59
N GLN A 302 -18.16 2.54 -6.98
CA GLN A 302 -18.13 3.93 -7.42
C GLN A 302 -18.90 4.18 -8.71
N LEU A 303 -18.91 3.19 -9.60
CA LEU A 303 -19.60 3.27 -10.89
C LEU A 303 -21.03 2.74 -10.83
N GLY A 304 -21.48 2.20 -9.69
CA GLY A 304 -22.80 1.59 -9.56
C GLY A 304 -22.94 0.28 -10.35
N LEU A 305 -21.83 -0.41 -10.62
CA LEU A 305 -21.78 -1.65 -11.37
C LEU A 305 -21.65 -2.86 -10.44
N PRO A 306 -22.16 -4.04 -10.84
CA PRO A 306 -21.95 -5.26 -10.09
C PRO A 306 -20.48 -5.72 -10.15
N PHE A 307 -19.99 -6.29 -9.05
CA PHE A 307 -18.70 -6.96 -8.98
C PHE A 307 -18.90 -8.47 -9.01
N VAL A 308 -18.06 -9.20 -9.75
CA VAL A 308 -18.11 -10.65 -9.86
C VAL A 308 -16.71 -11.27 -9.72
N ARG A 309 -16.62 -12.37 -8.98
CA ARG A 309 -15.41 -13.23 -8.98
C ARG A 309 -15.55 -14.26 -10.10
N LEU A 310 -14.53 -14.39 -10.96
CA LEU A 310 -14.60 -15.27 -12.13
C LEU A 310 -14.24 -16.72 -11.77
N THR A 311 -15.20 -17.45 -11.22
CA THR A 311 -15.12 -18.90 -11.02
C THR A 311 -15.66 -19.64 -12.26
N PRO A 312 -15.27 -20.92 -12.50
CA PRO A 312 -15.75 -21.66 -13.67
C PRO A 312 -17.29 -21.78 -13.75
N ASP A 313 -17.98 -21.78 -12.60
CA ASP A 313 -19.44 -21.92 -12.52
C ASP A 313 -20.20 -20.65 -12.95
N VAL A 314 -19.52 -19.50 -12.97
CA VAL A 314 -20.09 -18.19 -13.32
C VAL A 314 -20.01 -17.91 -14.81
N VAL A 315 -19.11 -18.59 -15.53
CA VAL A 315 -18.86 -18.33 -16.95
C VAL A 315 -19.64 -19.33 -17.81
N GLU A 316 -20.60 -18.83 -18.58
CA GLU A 316 -21.28 -19.62 -19.60
C GLU A 316 -20.33 -19.95 -20.77
N PRO A 317 -20.03 -21.23 -21.06
CA PRO A 317 -19.08 -21.59 -22.11
C PRO A 317 -19.52 -21.17 -23.53
N GLU A 318 -20.81 -20.95 -23.73
CA GLU A 318 -21.34 -20.45 -25.01
C GLU A 318 -21.13 -18.93 -25.15
N ALA A 319 -21.11 -18.19 -24.05
CA ALA A 319 -20.86 -16.74 -24.06
C ALA A 319 -19.42 -16.41 -24.50
N THR A 320 -18.45 -17.24 -24.09
CA THR A 320 -17.03 -17.06 -24.48
C THR A 320 -16.79 -17.24 -25.98
N ARG A 321 -17.71 -17.86 -26.74
CA ARG A 321 -17.54 -18.01 -28.19
C ARG A 321 -18.01 -16.80 -29.00
N ILE A 322 -18.68 -15.83 -28.35
CA ILE A 322 -19.27 -14.67 -29.01
C ILE A 322 -18.19 -13.69 -29.50
N ILE A 323 -17.07 -13.61 -28.80
CA ILE A 323 -15.92 -12.81 -29.22
C ILE A 323 -14.69 -13.70 -29.38
N GLY A 324 -13.82 -13.34 -30.31
CA GLY A 324 -12.55 -14.04 -30.48
C GLY A 324 -11.57 -13.76 -29.34
N GLY A 325 -10.78 -14.76 -28.97
CA GLY A 325 -9.70 -14.64 -27.97
C GLY A 325 -8.76 -13.43 -28.17
N PRO A 326 -8.34 -13.07 -29.41
CA PRO A 326 -7.52 -11.89 -29.63
C PRO A 326 -8.20 -10.57 -29.21
N LEU A 327 -9.52 -10.46 -29.42
CA LEU A 327 -10.29 -9.29 -28.98
C LEU A 327 -10.40 -9.27 -27.46
N ALA A 328 -10.78 -10.41 -26.86
CA ALA A 328 -10.91 -10.58 -25.42
C ALA A 328 -9.60 -10.22 -24.66
N ARG A 329 -8.44 -10.65 -25.19
CA ARG A 329 -7.12 -10.33 -24.65
C ARG A 329 -6.73 -8.87 -24.84
N ARG A 330 -6.93 -8.32 -26.05
CA ARG A 330 -6.60 -6.91 -26.35
C ARG A 330 -7.35 -5.94 -25.44
N ARG A 331 -8.61 -6.25 -25.12
CA ARG A 331 -9.49 -5.41 -24.30
C ARG A 331 -9.54 -5.81 -22.82
N ASN A 332 -8.81 -6.88 -22.45
CA ASN A 332 -8.81 -7.45 -21.11
C ASN A 332 -10.24 -7.64 -20.53
N CYS A 333 -11.07 -8.34 -21.28
CA CYS A 333 -12.48 -8.58 -20.95
C CYS A 333 -12.92 -10.00 -21.33
N LEU A 334 -13.94 -10.52 -20.65
CA LEU A 334 -14.47 -11.86 -20.88
C LEU A 334 -16.01 -11.84 -20.87
N PRO A 335 -16.71 -12.31 -21.92
CA PRO A 335 -18.14 -12.53 -21.85
C PRO A 335 -18.43 -13.69 -20.91
N ILE A 336 -19.29 -13.46 -19.92
CA ILE A 336 -19.62 -14.46 -18.90
C ILE A 336 -21.04 -14.99 -19.04
N GLY A 337 -21.92 -14.25 -19.74
CA GLY A 337 -23.28 -14.68 -20.02
C GLY A 337 -23.79 -14.03 -21.28
N ALA A 338 -24.68 -14.72 -21.99
CA ALA A 338 -25.21 -14.21 -23.25
C ALA A 338 -26.65 -14.60 -23.51
N SER A 339 -27.45 -13.58 -23.84
CA SER A 339 -28.84 -13.73 -24.25
C SER A 339 -29.07 -13.08 -25.62
N PRO A 340 -30.20 -13.31 -26.30
CA PRO A 340 -30.53 -12.61 -27.54
C PRO A 340 -30.58 -11.08 -27.37
N GLU A 341 -30.87 -10.59 -26.15
CA GLU A 341 -31.07 -9.17 -25.87
C GLU A 341 -29.80 -8.46 -25.42
N ARG A 342 -28.84 -9.16 -24.78
CA ARG A 342 -27.62 -8.56 -24.21
C ARG A 342 -26.51 -9.56 -23.93
N VAL A 343 -25.28 -9.05 -23.81
CA VAL A 343 -24.09 -9.79 -23.39
C VAL A 343 -23.59 -9.25 -22.06
N VAL A 344 -23.43 -10.12 -21.06
CA VAL A 344 -22.82 -9.76 -19.77
C VAL A 344 -21.31 -9.87 -19.91
N LEU A 345 -20.61 -8.75 -19.75
CA LEU A 345 -19.18 -8.63 -20.02
C LEU A 345 -18.40 -8.33 -18.73
N ALA A 346 -17.55 -9.26 -18.30
CA ALA A 346 -16.62 -9.02 -17.20
C ALA A 346 -15.42 -8.21 -17.70
N MET A 347 -15.15 -7.08 -17.05
CA MET A 347 -14.12 -6.12 -17.45
C MET A 347 -13.22 -5.71 -16.27
N ALA A 348 -11.91 -5.61 -16.53
CA ALA A 348 -10.95 -5.05 -15.57
C ALA A 348 -11.10 -3.52 -15.49
N ASN A 349 -11.45 -2.89 -16.62
CA ASN A 349 -11.66 -1.46 -16.73
C ASN A 349 -13.03 -1.16 -17.37
N PRO A 350 -14.10 -0.99 -16.58
CA PRO A 350 -15.45 -0.68 -17.10
C PRO A 350 -15.57 0.72 -17.74
N LEU A 351 -14.53 1.57 -17.65
CA LEU A 351 -14.49 2.88 -18.31
C LEU A 351 -13.87 2.83 -19.71
N ASP A 352 -13.44 1.65 -20.17
CA ASP A 352 -13.00 1.47 -21.56
C ASP A 352 -14.22 1.35 -22.48
N LEU A 353 -14.76 2.50 -22.89
CA LEU A 353 -15.92 2.55 -23.80
C LEU A 353 -15.62 1.89 -25.15
N ILE A 354 -14.36 1.94 -25.61
CA ILE A 354 -13.96 1.32 -26.87
C ILE A 354 -13.98 -0.21 -26.75
N ALA A 355 -13.65 -0.76 -25.58
CA ALA A 355 -13.83 -2.19 -25.32
C ALA A 355 -15.30 -2.62 -25.38
N ILE A 356 -16.21 -1.79 -24.83
CA ILE A 356 -17.65 -2.02 -24.89
C ILE A 356 -18.11 -2.00 -26.35
N ASP A 357 -17.81 -0.93 -27.10
CA ASP A 357 -18.19 -0.77 -28.51
C ASP A 357 -17.66 -1.91 -29.40
N ASP A 358 -16.39 -2.31 -29.22
CA ASP A 358 -15.79 -3.42 -29.98
C ASP A 358 -16.54 -4.75 -29.73
N VAL A 359 -16.96 -5.00 -28.48
CA VAL A 359 -17.70 -6.22 -28.11
C VAL A 359 -19.15 -6.15 -28.58
N GLU A 360 -19.80 -4.99 -28.52
CA GLU A 360 -21.14 -4.79 -29.08
C GLU A 360 -21.15 -5.02 -30.59
N LEU A 361 -20.15 -4.49 -31.30
CA LEU A 361 -19.99 -4.69 -32.74
C LEU A 361 -19.73 -6.16 -33.09
N ALA A 362 -18.88 -6.85 -32.32
CA ALA A 362 -18.58 -8.26 -32.55
C ALA A 362 -19.76 -9.19 -32.22
N SER A 363 -20.50 -8.88 -31.16
CA SER A 363 -21.63 -9.69 -30.68
C SER A 363 -22.96 -9.38 -31.36
N GLY A 364 -23.10 -8.19 -31.95
CA GLY A 364 -24.34 -7.66 -32.51
C GLY A 364 -25.41 -7.38 -31.43
N ARG A 365 -25.02 -7.25 -30.17
CA ARG A 365 -25.90 -7.14 -28.99
C ARG A 365 -25.37 -6.07 -28.05
N PRO A 366 -26.23 -5.38 -27.30
CA PRO A 366 -25.77 -4.44 -26.28
C PRO A 366 -25.04 -5.15 -25.13
N VAL A 367 -24.07 -4.47 -24.54
CA VAL A 367 -23.22 -5.00 -23.48
C VAL A 367 -23.66 -4.49 -22.11
N GLU A 368 -23.76 -5.40 -21.15
CA GLU A 368 -23.96 -5.13 -19.73
C GLU A 368 -22.62 -5.34 -18.99
N PRO A 369 -21.90 -4.27 -18.62
CA PRO A 369 -20.59 -4.40 -18.01
C PRO A 369 -20.68 -4.80 -16.54
N VAL A 370 -19.85 -5.76 -16.15
CA VAL A 370 -19.63 -6.17 -14.77
C VAL A 370 -18.14 -6.08 -14.44
N VAL A 371 -17.79 -5.74 -13.21
CA VAL A 371 -16.39 -5.54 -12.81
C VAL A 371 -15.81 -6.83 -12.24
N ALA A 372 -14.63 -7.21 -12.70
CA ALA A 372 -13.86 -8.32 -12.15
C ALA A 372 -12.39 -7.91 -11.92
N ALA A 373 -11.69 -8.65 -11.07
CA ALA A 373 -10.27 -8.40 -10.82
C ALA A 373 -9.44 -8.67 -12.09
N PRO A 374 -8.39 -7.86 -12.40
CA PRO A 374 -7.55 -8.07 -13.57
C PRO A 374 -6.93 -9.47 -13.66
N GLY A 375 -6.44 -10.01 -12.54
CA GLY A 375 -5.89 -11.36 -12.45
C GLY A 375 -6.92 -12.45 -12.66
N ASP A 376 -8.15 -12.27 -12.18
CA ASP A 376 -9.27 -13.18 -12.43
C ASP A 376 -9.59 -13.25 -13.93
N ILE A 377 -9.60 -12.11 -14.62
CA ILE A 377 -9.83 -12.05 -16.07
C ILE A 377 -8.68 -12.72 -16.82
N ALA A 378 -7.43 -12.43 -16.47
CA ALA A 378 -6.27 -13.05 -17.10
C ALA A 378 -6.31 -14.58 -16.98
N ALA A 379 -6.56 -15.08 -15.76
CA ALA A 379 -6.67 -16.52 -15.51
C ALA A 379 -7.84 -17.17 -16.28
N ALA A 380 -8.98 -16.47 -16.39
CA ALA A 380 -10.12 -16.97 -17.14
C ALA A 380 -9.87 -16.93 -18.66
N LEU A 381 -9.21 -15.89 -19.18
CA LEU A 381 -8.81 -15.82 -20.59
C LEU A 381 -7.91 -16.98 -20.98
N ASP A 382 -6.93 -17.32 -20.14
CA ASP A 382 -6.05 -18.46 -20.35
C ASP A 382 -6.81 -19.80 -20.30
N ARG A 383 -7.80 -19.92 -19.42
CA ARG A 383 -8.65 -21.11 -19.34
C ARG A 383 -9.52 -21.34 -20.57
N TYR A 384 -10.20 -20.30 -21.05
CA TYR A 384 -11.24 -20.45 -22.08
C TYR A 384 -10.74 -20.24 -23.51
N TYR A 385 -9.70 -19.43 -23.71
CA TYR A 385 -9.11 -19.20 -25.04
C TYR A 385 -7.73 -19.84 -25.22
N GLY A 386 -7.19 -20.48 -24.18
CA GLY A 386 -5.84 -21.05 -24.16
C GLY A 386 -4.76 -19.99 -24.00
N SER A 387 -3.61 -20.33 -23.41
CA SER A 387 -2.48 -19.42 -23.24
C SER A 387 -2.04 -18.86 -24.60
N GLY A 388 -2.07 -17.52 -24.76
CA GLY A 388 -1.56 -16.89 -25.98
C GLY A 388 -0.05 -17.13 -26.06
N LEU A 389 0.39 -17.88 -27.10
CA LEU A 389 1.79 -17.94 -27.51
C LEU A 389 2.24 -16.61 -28.12
#